data_AF-A0A3D3B2Y0-F1
#
_entry.id   AF-A0A3D3B2Y0-F1
#
_cell.length_a   1.000
_cell.length_b   1.000
_cell.length_c   1.000
_cell.angle_alpha   90.00
_cell.angle_beta   90.00
_cell.angle_gamma   90.00
#
_symmetry.space_group_name_H-M   'P 1'
#
loop_
_entity.id
_entity.type
_entity.pdbx_description
1 polymer ?
#
loop_
_entity_poly.entity_id
_entity_poly.type
_entity_poly.pdbx_seq_one_letter_code
_entity_poly.pdbx_strand_id
1 'polypeptide(L)'
;MPIKEIVRRLSVSRATVRKVVRGQATAFRYERDVQPAPKLGKWLEVLTEILKREAALPKRERRSTQRLFEELRGLGYDGAHDSVHRFAQGWRREHARLAVRAYVPLSFAPGEAYQFDWSHEVITLQGLPVTVKVSHMKLSHS
;
A
#
# COMPACT_ATOMS: atom_id res chain seq x y z
N MET A 1 -11.88 8.46 -39.95
CA MET A 1 -13.24 8.03 -39.57
C MET A 1 -13.99 9.21 -38.95
N PRO A 2 -15.18 9.59 -39.46
CA PRO A 2 -15.97 10.70 -38.93
C PRO A 2 -16.45 10.47 -37.48
N ILE A 3 -16.52 11.53 -36.67
CA ILE A 3 -16.92 11.48 -35.25
C ILE A 3 -18.28 10.78 -35.06
N LYS A 4 -19.22 10.98 -35.98
CA LYS A 4 -20.57 10.40 -35.91
C LYS A 4 -20.56 8.87 -36.04
N GLU A 5 -19.58 8.32 -36.76
CA GLU A 5 -19.39 6.88 -36.94
C GLU A 5 -18.75 6.25 -35.70
N ILE A 6 -17.75 6.91 -35.09
CA ILE A 6 -17.15 6.49 -33.81
C ILE A 6 -18.22 6.39 -32.72
N VAL A 7 -19.07 7.41 -32.61
CA VAL A 7 -20.16 7.47 -31.63
C VAL A 7 -21.12 6.29 -31.78
N ARG A 8 -21.52 5.96 -33.02
CA ARG A 8 -22.44 4.84 -33.29
C ARG A 8 -21.80 3.49 -33.02
N ARG A 9 -20.52 3.32 -33.39
CA ARG A 9 -19.81 2.04 -33.26
C ARG A 9 -19.45 1.71 -31.83
N LEU A 10 -19.08 2.71 -31.02
CA LEU A 10 -18.61 2.52 -29.64
C LEU A 10 -19.66 2.86 -28.59
N SER A 11 -20.81 3.42 -28.96
CA SER A 11 -21.86 3.89 -28.04
C SER A 11 -21.35 4.88 -26.99
N VAL A 12 -20.35 5.68 -27.36
CA VAL A 12 -19.72 6.70 -26.49
C VAL A 12 -20.25 8.10 -26.85
N SER A 13 -20.42 8.96 -25.85
CA SER A 13 -20.93 10.32 -26.07
C SER A 13 -20.09 11.11 -27.08
N ARG A 14 -20.76 11.94 -27.90
CA ARG A 14 -20.08 12.81 -28.88
C ARG A 14 -19.07 13.76 -28.23
N ALA A 15 -19.33 14.20 -27.00
CA ALA A 15 -18.42 15.05 -26.24
C ALA A 15 -17.13 14.31 -25.86
N THR A 16 -17.26 13.07 -25.37
CA THR A 16 -16.10 12.22 -25.04
C THR A 16 -15.27 11.90 -26.28
N VAL A 17 -15.90 11.54 -27.40
CA VAL A 17 -15.18 11.28 -28.67
C VAL A 17 -14.42 12.52 -29.13
N ARG A 18 -15.03 13.71 -29.06
CA ARG A 18 -14.34 14.98 -29.37
C ARG A 18 -13.15 15.24 -28.44
N LYS A 19 -13.32 15.02 -27.14
CA LYS A 19 -12.26 15.18 -26.13
C LYS A 19 -11.07 14.27 -26.44
N VAL A 20 -11.32 13.00 -26.75
CA VAL A 20 -10.28 12.01 -27.08
C VAL A 20 -9.55 12.37 -28.37
N VAL A 21 -10.28 12.61 -29.45
CA VAL A 21 -9.69 12.89 -30.78
C VAL A 21 -8.89 14.19 -30.79
N ARG A 22 -9.32 15.21 -30.04
CA ARG A 22 -8.63 16.51 -29.99
C ARG A 22 -7.52 16.58 -28.95
N GLY A 23 -7.61 15.78 -27.89
CA GLY A 23 -6.69 15.86 -26.76
C GLY A 23 -5.37 15.11 -26.93
N GLN A 24 -5.18 14.33 -28.01
CA GLN A 24 -4.00 13.49 -28.31
C GLN A 24 -3.52 12.55 -27.18
N ALA A 25 -4.21 12.51 -26.04
CA ALA A 25 -3.89 11.67 -24.90
C ALA A 25 -4.29 10.21 -25.16
N THR A 26 -3.40 9.28 -24.84
CA THR A 26 -3.63 7.83 -24.93
C THR A 26 -4.42 7.28 -23.75
N ALA A 27 -4.47 8.00 -22.63
CA ALA A 27 -5.29 7.66 -21.47
C ALA A 27 -5.85 8.92 -20.80
N PHE A 28 -7.12 8.88 -20.41
CA PHE A 28 -7.73 9.91 -19.57
C PHE A 28 -7.83 9.37 -18.15
N ARG A 29 -6.99 9.87 -17.25
CA ARG A 29 -7.15 9.60 -15.82
C ARG A 29 -8.08 10.65 -15.23
N TYR A 30 -8.99 10.17 -14.39
CA TYR A 30 -9.82 11.03 -13.58
C TYR A 30 -9.05 11.37 -12.31
N GLU A 31 -8.57 12.60 -12.20
CA GLU A 31 -7.95 13.14 -11.00
C GLU A 31 -8.95 14.05 -10.30
N ARG A 32 -9.19 13.80 -9.02
CA ARG A 32 -9.91 14.72 -8.13
C ARG A 32 -8.90 15.34 -7.20
N ASP A 33 -8.83 16.67 -7.19
CA ASP A 33 -7.98 17.41 -6.24
C ASP A 33 -8.49 17.27 -4.80
N VAL A 34 -9.81 17.25 -4.61
CA VAL A 34 -10.45 17.11 -3.30
C VAL A 34 -11.61 16.13 -3.38
N GLN A 35 -11.58 15.07 -2.58
CA GLN A 35 -12.72 14.18 -2.41
C GLN A 35 -13.68 14.79 -1.38
N PRO A 36 -14.93 15.16 -1.75
CA PRO A 36 -15.88 15.66 -0.77
C PRO A 36 -16.17 14.58 0.27
N ALA A 37 -15.99 14.92 1.55
CA ALA A 37 -16.25 14.07 2.69
C ALA A 37 -17.36 14.68 3.58
N PRO A 38 -18.57 14.89 3.05
CA PRO A 38 -19.58 15.76 3.66
C PRO A 38 -20.02 15.29 5.06
N LYS A 39 -20.05 13.97 5.30
CA LYS A 39 -20.41 13.39 6.60
C LYS A 39 -19.21 13.14 7.50
N LEU A 40 -18.09 12.68 6.94
CA LEU A 40 -16.91 12.33 7.73
C LEU A 40 -16.18 13.56 8.27
N GLY A 41 -16.29 14.72 7.61
CA GLY A 41 -15.56 15.95 7.97
C GLY A 41 -15.61 16.32 9.45
N LYS A 42 -16.81 16.30 10.06
CA LYS A 42 -17.02 16.61 11.49
C LYS A 42 -16.42 15.56 12.45
N TRP A 43 -16.16 14.37 11.95
CA TRP A 43 -15.68 13.21 12.71
C TRP A 43 -14.19 12.93 12.49
N LEU A 44 -13.50 13.72 11.64
CA LEU A 44 -12.10 13.50 11.31
C LEU A 44 -11.20 13.58 12.53
N GLU A 45 -11.43 14.57 13.40
CA GLU A 45 -10.64 14.75 14.63
C GLU A 45 -10.83 13.56 15.58
N VAL A 46 -12.08 13.17 15.84
CA VAL A 46 -12.42 12.01 16.68
C VAL A 46 -11.82 10.72 16.13
N LEU A 47 -11.99 10.46 14.83
CA LEU A 47 -11.42 9.28 14.18
C LEU A 47 -9.90 9.29 14.21
N THR A 48 -9.26 10.46 14.07
CA THR A 48 -7.81 10.60 14.16
C THR A 48 -7.30 10.26 15.56
N GLU A 49 -7.97 10.74 16.61
CA GLU A 49 -7.61 10.41 17.98
C GLU A 49 -7.80 8.92 18.30
N ILE A 50 -8.89 8.31 17.81
CA ILE A 50 -9.09 6.86 17.90
C ILE A 50 -7.92 6.13 17.21
N LEU A 51 -7.56 6.53 15.99
CA LEU A 51 -6.46 5.90 15.24
C LEU A 51 -5.10 6.05 15.90
N LYS A 52 -4.81 7.20 16.53
CA LYS A 52 -3.58 7.40 17.32
C LYS A 52 -3.51 6.45 18.51
N ARG A 53 -4.61 6.31 19.27
CA ARG A 53 -4.70 5.36 20.38
C ARG A 53 -4.47 3.93 19.90
N GLU A 54 -5.11 3.54 18.80
CA GLU A 54 -4.91 2.22 18.18
C GLU A 54 -3.46 1.99 17.73
N ALA A 55 -2.79 3.01 17.20
CA ALA A 55 -1.42 2.89 16.74
C ALA A 55 -0.42 2.68 17.88
N ALA A 56 -0.72 3.18 19.09
CA ALA A 56 0.10 2.97 20.28
C ALA A 56 0.00 1.54 20.84
N LEU A 57 -1.05 0.80 20.51
CA LEU A 57 -1.25 -0.58 21.00
C LEU A 57 -0.41 -1.60 20.22
N PRO A 58 -0.04 -2.74 20.83
CA PRO A 58 0.50 -3.90 20.11
C PRO A 58 -0.47 -4.38 19.03
N LYS A 59 0.06 -4.90 17.91
CA LYS A 59 -0.75 -5.32 16.74
C LYS A 59 -1.93 -6.26 17.09
N ARG A 60 -1.75 -7.12 18.11
CA ARG A 60 -2.76 -8.09 18.57
C ARG A 60 -3.94 -7.43 19.28
N GLU A 61 -3.75 -6.25 19.87
CA GLU A 61 -4.76 -5.51 20.63
C GLU A 61 -5.49 -4.47 19.78
N ARG A 62 -4.97 -4.18 18.57
CA ARG A 62 -5.57 -3.19 17.67
C ARG A 62 -6.92 -3.66 17.14
N ARG A 63 -7.91 -2.80 17.24
CA ARG A 63 -9.26 -3.01 16.70
C ARG A 63 -9.27 -2.90 15.18
N SER A 64 -10.16 -3.66 14.56
CA SER A 64 -10.41 -3.57 13.12
C SER A 64 -11.12 -2.26 12.78
N THR A 65 -10.96 -1.78 11.54
CA THR A 65 -11.68 -0.59 11.06
C THR A 65 -13.20 -0.70 11.24
N GLN A 66 -13.74 -1.91 11.11
CA GLN A 66 -15.16 -2.19 11.35
C GLN A 66 -15.56 -1.84 12.80
N ARG A 67 -14.75 -2.22 13.79
CA ARG A 67 -14.99 -1.87 15.20
C ARG A 67 -14.86 -0.38 15.46
N LEU A 68 -13.90 0.30 14.82
CA LEU A 68 -13.77 1.76 14.93
C LEU A 68 -14.98 2.49 14.33
N PHE A 69 -15.53 1.95 13.23
CA PHE A 69 -16.75 2.46 12.64
C PHE A 69 -17.97 2.24 13.54
N GLU A 70 -18.10 1.09 14.18
CA GLU A 70 -19.16 0.83 15.17
C GLU A 70 -19.08 1.79 16.36
N GLU A 71 -17.88 2.06 16.86
CA GLU A 71 -17.66 3.08 17.90
C GLU A 71 -18.10 4.47 17.42
N LEU A 72 -17.68 4.89 16.22
CA LEU A 72 -18.13 6.16 15.63
C LEU A 72 -19.66 6.21 15.45
N ARG A 73 -20.29 5.11 15.02
CA ARG A 73 -21.75 4.99 14.90
C ARG A 73 -22.42 5.21 16.25
N GLY A 74 -21.87 4.62 17.32
CA GLY A 74 -22.36 4.80 18.69
C GLY A 74 -22.28 6.24 19.19
N LEU A 75 -21.32 7.02 18.69
CA LEU A 75 -21.18 8.45 18.98
C LEU A 75 -22.14 9.33 18.16
N GLY A 76 -22.80 8.78 17.13
CA GLY A 76 -23.75 9.51 16.28
C GLY A 76 -23.29 9.73 14.84
N TYR A 77 -22.19 9.11 14.41
CA TYR A 77 -21.79 9.13 13.01
C TYR A 77 -22.86 8.49 12.12
N ASP A 78 -23.28 9.15 11.05
CA ASP A 78 -24.34 8.68 10.13
C ASP A 78 -23.85 8.42 8.70
N GLY A 79 -22.54 8.42 8.51
CA GLY A 79 -21.89 8.16 7.23
C GLY A 79 -21.57 6.69 7.00
N ALA A 80 -20.99 6.42 5.82
CA ALA A 80 -20.66 5.06 5.41
C ALA A 80 -19.37 4.54 6.07
N HIS A 81 -19.31 3.23 6.29
CA HIS A 81 -18.10 2.52 6.70
C HIS A 81 -16.94 2.74 5.72
N ASP A 82 -17.21 2.76 4.41
CA ASP A 82 -16.19 2.97 3.38
C ASP A 82 -15.47 4.33 3.54
N SER A 83 -16.16 5.38 4.00
CA SER A 83 -15.53 6.68 4.27
C SER A 83 -14.52 6.58 5.42
N VAL A 84 -14.88 5.91 6.51
CA VAL A 84 -13.98 5.63 7.65
C VAL A 84 -12.82 4.75 7.20
N HIS A 85 -13.10 3.74 6.38
CA HIS A 85 -12.08 2.82 5.88
C HIS A 85 -11.03 3.52 5.02
N ARG A 86 -11.46 4.33 4.04
CA ARG A 86 -10.53 5.09 3.19
C ARG A 86 -9.67 6.04 4.01
N PHE A 87 -10.26 6.75 4.96
CA PHE A 87 -9.52 7.65 5.83
C PHE A 87 -8.50 6.88 6.69
N ALA A 88 -8.91 5.82 7.38
CA ALA A 88 -8.03 5.02 8.22
C ALA A 88 -6.88 4.39 7.43
N GLN A 89 -7.12 3.92 6.20
CA GLN A 89 -6.07 3.40 5.32
C GLN A 89 -5.08 4.49 4.89
N GLY A 90 -5.57 5.66 4.51
CA GLY A 90 -4.72 6.81 4.18
C GLY A 90 -3.84 7.22 5.36
N TRP A 91 -4.45 7.40 6.53
CA TRP A 91 -3.77 7.73 7.78
C TRP A 91 -2.68 6.72 8.14
N ARG A 92 -2.99 5.41 8.08
CA ARG A 92 -2.02 4.33 8.36
C ARG A 92 -0.85 4.33 7.38
N ARG A 93 -1.09 4.60 6.09
CA ARG A 93 -0.02 4.67 5.08
C ARG A 93 0.92 5.84 5.32
N GLU A 94 0.38 7.00 5.68
CA GLU A 94 1.17 8.19 6.03
C GLU A 94 2.02 7.94 7.28
N HIS A 95 1.44 7.34 8.32
CA HIS A 95 2.14 7.08 9.57
C HIS A 95 3.10 5.89 9.50
N ALA A 96 2.85 4.91 8.62
CA ALA A 96 3.81 3.84 8.32
C ALA A 96 5.07 4.35 7.61
N ARG A 97 4.96 5.42 6.81
CA ARG A 97 6.13 6.05 6.15
C ARG A 97 7.04 6.78 7.14
N LEU A 98 6.50 7.23 8.26
CA LEU A 98 7.27 7.89 9.33
C LEU A 98 8.06 6.89 10.19
N ALA A 99 7.67 5.61 10.19
CA ALA A 99 8.45 4.53 10.80
C ALA A 99 9.65 4.15 9.90
N VAL A 100 10.68 4.99 9.96
CA VAL A 100 12.11 4.63 9.79
C VAL A 100 12.46 3.92 8.47
N ARG A 101 12.73 4.71 7.43
CA ARG A 101 13.80 4.38 6.46
C ARG A 101 15.12 4.98 6.95
N ALA A 102 15.57 4.62 8.16
CA ALA A 102 16.96 4.85 8.51
C ALA A 102 17.76 3.68 7.91
N TYR A 103 18.29 3.89 6.71
CA TYR A 103 19.37 3.04 6.22
C TYR A 103 20.62 3.44 6.99
N VAL A 104 21.07 2.60 7.92
CA VAL A 104 22.37 2.74 8.55
C VAL A 104 23.36 1.95 7.68
N PRO A 105 24.24 2.60 6.91
CA PRO A 105 25.30 1.88 6.21
C PRO A 105 26.22 1.25 7.26
N LEU A 106 26.21 -0.07 7.33
CA LEU A 106 27.16 -0.82 8.14
C LEU A 106 28.45 -0.98 7.31
N SER A 107 29.54 -0.35 7.77
CA SER A 107 30.88 -0.51 7.22
C SER A 107 31.71 -1.27 8.25
N PHE A 108 32.37 -2.34 7.82
CA PHE A 108 33.20 -3.19 8.67
C PHE A 108 34.57 -3.38 8.04
N ALA A 109 35.60 -3.48 8.87
CA ALA A 109 36.93 -3.88 8.43
C ALA A 109 36.92 -5.35 7.93
N PRO A 110 37.88 -5.75 7.08
CA PRO A 110 38.04 -7.14 6.70
C PRO A 110 38.17 -8.06 7.93
N GLY A 111 37.26 -9.03 8.04
CA GLY A 111 37.24 -10.00 9.16
C GLY A 111 36.45 -9.57 10.40
N GLU A 112 35.97 -8.33 10.47
CA GLU A 112 35.20 -7.83 11.62
C GLU A 112 33.76 -8.36 11.65
N ALA A 113 33.14 -8.53 10.47
CA ALA A 113 31.79 -9.05 10.36
C ALA A 113 31.64 -10.00 9.17
N TYR A 114 30.82 -11.03 9.37
CA TYR A 114 30.41 -11.97 8.33
C TYR A 114 28.94 -12.33 8.49
N GLN A 115 28.30 -12.65 7.37
CA GLN A 115 26.99 -13.28 7.32
C GLN A 115 27.21 -14.78 7.13
N PHE A 116 26.48 -15.58 7.89
CA PHE A 116 26.54 -17.03 7.85
C PHE A 116 25.14 -17.62 7.86
N ASP A 117 24.89 -18.57 6.98
CA ASP A 117 23.60 -19.26 6.89
C ASP A 117 23.78 -20.71 6.42
N TRP A 118 22.76 -21.55 6.60
CA TRP A 118 22.74 -22.93 6.13
C TRP A 118 21.65 -23.12 5.07
N SER A 119 21.97 -23.82 3.99
CA SER A 119 20.98 -24.26 3.00
C SER A 119 20.98 -25.79 2.86
N HIS A 120 19.91 -26.32 2.27
CA HIS A 120 19.90 -27.67 1.73
C HIS A 120 19.92 -27.56 0.21
N GLU A 121 20.92 -28.18 -0.41
CA GLU A 121 21.10 -28.15 -1.85
C GLU A 121 21.14 -29.57 -2.40
N VAL A 122 20.59 -29.77 -3.59
CA VAL A 122 20.67 -31.06 -4.29
C VAL A 122 21.83 -31.00 -5.26
N ILE A 123 22.82 -31.86 -5.07
CA ILE A 123 23.97 -32.00 -5.95
C ILE A 123 23.99 -33.37 -6.60
N THR A 124 24.70 -33.50 -7.72
CA THR A 124 25.01 -34.81 -8.29
C THR A 124 26.33 -35.30 -7.72
N LEU A 125 26.29 -36.38 -6.92
CA LEU A 125 27.47 -37.04 -6.37
C LEU A 125 27.58 -38.44 -6.97
N GLN A 126 28.67 -38.70 -7.69
CA GLN A 126 28.88 -39.98 -8.40
C GLN A 126 27.71 -40.39 -9.31
N GLY A 127 27.11 -39.40 -10.00
CA GLY A 127 25.97 -39.62 -10.89
C GLY A 127 24.61 -39.77 -10.20
N LEU A 128 24.56 -39.74 -8.87
CA LEU A 128 23.32 -39.82 -8.10
C LEU A 128 22.94 -38.46 -7.48
N PRO A 129 21.67 -38.05 -7.49
CA PRO A 129 21.23 -36.85 -6.80
C PRO A 129 21.23 -37.05 -5.29
N VAL A 130 21.90 -36.17 -4.56
CA VAL A 130 22.02 -36.21 -3.10
C VAL A 130 21.72 -34.82 -2.52
N THR A 131 20.90 -34.77 -1.48
CA THR A 131 20.69 -33.54 -0.70
C THR A 131 21.81 -33.38 0.32
N VAL A 132 22.51 -32.25 0.27
CA VAL A 132 23.59 -31.88 1.20
C VAL A 132 23.20 -30.65 2.00
N LYS A 133 23.78 -30.52 3.20
CA LYS A 133 23.71 -29.31 4.02
C LYS A 133 24.92 -28.44 3.69
N VAL A 134 24.67 -27.22 3.20
CA VAL A 134 25.73 -26.29 2.78
C VAL A 134 25.77 -25.14 3.76
N SER A 135 26.96 -24.84 4.27
CA SER A 135 27.20 -23.60 5.02
C SER A 135 27.65 -22.50 4.07
N HIS A 136 26.94 -21.38 4.07
CA HIS A 136 27.27 -20.18 3.31
C HIS A 136 27.92 -19.17 4.24
N MET A 137 29.07 -18.62 3.84
CA MET A 137 29.71 -17.53 4.57
C MET A 137 30.05 -16.40 3.60
N LYS A 138 29.64 -15.19 3.95
CA LYS A 138 29.97 -13.97 3.20
C LYS A 138 30.59 -12.95 4.13
N LEU A 139 31.81 -12.51 3.83
CA LEU A 139 32.45 -11.43 4.56
C LEU A 139 31.74 -10.11 4.26
N SER A 140 31.45 -9.32 5.30
CA SER A 140 30.67 -8.08 5.19
C SER A 140 31.59 -6.86 5.15
N HIS A 141 32.54 -6.82 4.21
CA HIS A 141 33.42 -5.67 3.98
C HIS A 141 33.31 -5.20 2.52
N SER A 142 33.67 -3.95 2.25
CA SER A 142 33.65 -3.31 0.92
C SER A 142 35.03 -2.80 0.55
#